data_AF-A0A559IZM6-F1
#
_entry.id   AF-A0A559IZM6-F1
#
_cell.length_a   1.000
_cell.length_b   1.000
_cell.length_c   1.000
_cell.angle_alpha   90.00
_cell.angle_beta   90.00
_cell.angle_gamma   90.00
#
_symmetry.space_group_name_H-M   'P 1'
#
loop_
_entity.id
_entity.type
_entity.pdbx_description
1 polymer ?
#
loop_
_entity_poly.entity_id
_entity_poly.type
_entity_poly.pdbx_seq_one_letter_code
_entity_poly.pdbx_strand_id
1 'polypeptide(L)'
;MHYMKSYFSVPLDEGNDDFSFTVNDLLFVQNWNPFKKVEVPRYFTKKGLYTVPLSLENCDEGLQSFELVQPWHLVNKALIAKIESENYGHMISFKSIDLKISISNAKYEIIDLVNTTEETRHVFAVEVETRKVVVLALKDVCVIELFDTKNGYRVPSFLTHLGLYEPGLTLRQCKDVFPFLTQIDSGVLANVENIKQIEITPYGQVVHFYDSEYTTSIGKTMAKRFRGIVPIIETR
;
A
#
# COMPACT_ATOMS: atom_id res chain seq x y z
N MET A 1 19.09 7.83 -9.98
CA MET A 1 18.99 8.14 -8.55
C MET A 1 17.49 8.24 -8.21
N HIS A 2 16.80 7.10 -8.09
CA HIS A 2 15.41 7.09 -7.66
C HIS A 2 15.40 7.39 -6.17
N TYR A 3 14.82 8.53 -5.79
CA TYR A 3 14.57 8.87 -4.40
C TYR A 3 13.93 7.68 -3.68
N MET A 4 14.42 7.37 -2.48
CA MET A 4 13.89 6.36 -1.57
C MET A 4 12.42 6.69 -1.25
N LYS A 5 11.50 6.21 -2.09
CA LYS A 5 10.08 6.36 -1.84
C LYS A 5 9.69 5.45 -0.67
N SER A 6 9.11 6.06 0.36
CA SER A 6 8.38 5.33 1.39
C SER A 6 6.95 5.12 0.93
N TYR A 7 6.47 3.89 1.05
CA TYR A 7 5.12 3.47 0.68
C TYR A 7 4.31 3.29 1.95
N PHE A 8 3.13 3.91 2.00
CA PHE A 8 2.14 3.65 3.03
C PHE A 8 1.63 2.22 2.90
N SER A 9 1.64 1.51 4.00
CA SER A 9 1.30 0.09 4.05
C SER A 9 0.88 -0.29 5.46
N VAL A 10 0.13 -1.39 5.58
CA VAL A 10 -0.34 -1.90 6.87
C VAL A 10 0.60 -3.03 7.31
N PRO A 11 1.23 -2.94 8.49
CA PRO A 11 2.04 -4.03 9.02
C PRO A 11 1.16 -5.25 9.34
N LEU A 12 1.70 -6.45 9.11
CA LEU A 12 1.03 -7.73 9.39
C LEU A 12 1.72 -8.53 10.50
N ASP A 13 2.94 -8.15 10.89
CA ASP A 13 3.65 -8.77 12.01
C ASP A 13 3.17 -8.16 13.33
N GLU A 14 2.98 -8.99 14.35
CA GLU A 14 2.61 -8.53 15.70
C GLU A 14 3.70 -7.62 16.28
N GLY A 15 3.30 -6.46 16.80
CA GLY A 15 4.20 -5.49 17.43
C GLY A 15 4.98 -4.60 16.46
N ASN A 16 4.73 -4.70 15.15
CA ASN A 16 5.21 -3.73 14.19
C ASN A 16 4.18 -2.60 14.00
N ASP A 17 4.52 -1.41 14.49
CA ASP A 17 3.69 -0.21 14.37
C ASP A 17 4.17 0.74 13.24
N ASP A 18 5.10 0.29 12.38
CA ASP A 18 5.50 1.06 11.19
C ASP A 18 4.45 0.87 10.09
N PHE A 19 3.74 1.94 9.74
CA PHE A 19 2.79 1.94 8.63
C PHE A 19 3.46 2.26 7.29
N SER A 20 4.70 1.81 7.09
CA SER A 20 5.43 2.05 5.86
C SER A 20 6.55 1.07 5.59
N PHE A 21 6.93 0.96 4.32
CA PHE A 21 8.20 0.36 3.93
C PHE A 21 8.87 1.15 2.81
N THR A 22 10.18 0.97 2.64
CA THR A 22 10.91 1.55 1.50
C THR A 22 11.15 0.51 0.41
N VAL A 23 11.19 0.95 -0.85
CA VAL A 23 11.43 0.05 -2.00
C VAL A 23 12.71 -0.77 -1.86
N ASN A 24 13.74 -0.20 -1.25
CA ASN A 24 15.04 -0.86 -1.06
C ASN A 24 14.95 -2.03 -0.06
N ASP A 25 13.99 -1.97 0.86
CA ASP A 25 13.74 -3.05 1.82
C ASP A 25 12.94 -4.20 1.19
N LEU A 26 12.35 -4.03 -0.01
CA LEU A 26 11.47 -5.01 -0.63
C LEU A 26 12.24 -6.25 -1.13
N LEU A 27 11.87 -7.41 -0.59
CA LEU A 27 12.45 -8.71 -0.92
C LEU A 27 11.61 -9.42 -1.97
N PHE A 28 10.31 -9.59 -1.70
CA PHE A 28 9.37 -10.17 -2.65
C PHE A 28 7.92 -9.76 -2.32
N VAL A 29 7.04 -9.93 -3.30
CA VAL A 29 5.61 -9.72 -3.19
C VAL A 29 4.91 -11.03 -3.53
N GLN A 30 3.96 -11.42 -2.69
CA GLN A 30 3.15 -12.61 -2.89
C GLN A 30 1.67 -12.25 -2.81
N ASN A 31 0.84 -12.94 -3.59
CA ASN A 31 -0.59 -12.85 -3.38
C ASN A 31 -1.01 -13.47 -2.05
N TRP A 32 -1.93 -12.80 -1.36
CA TRP A 32 -2.53 -13.25 -0.12
C TRP A 32 -4.04 -13.06 -0.16
N ASN A 33 -4.79 -14.02 0.40
CA ASN A 33 -6.24 -13.99 0.47
C ASN A 33 -6.68 -13.84 1.93
N PRO A 34 -6.67 -12.61 2.50
CA PRO A 34 -7.16 -12.38 3.86
C PRO A 34 -8.64 -12.70 4.00
N PHE A 35 -9.40 -12.61 2.91
CA PHE A 35 -10.82 -12.91 2.85
C PHE A 35 -11.14 -13.81 1.65
N LYS A 36 -12.24 -14.58 1.71
CA LYS A 36 -12.62 -15.61 0.72
C LYS A 36 -12.67 -15.15 -0.76
N LYS A 37 -12.66 -13.84 -1.05
CA LYS A 37 -12.79 -13.26 -2.41
C LYS A 37 -11.88 -12.06 -2.67
N VAL A 38 -10.93 -11.80 -1.77
CA VAL A 38 -10.07 -10.62 -1.85
C VAL A 38 -8.64 -11.11 -1.90
N GLU A 39 -8.03 -10.98 -3.08
CA GLU A 39 -6.61 -11.22 -3.27
C GLU A 39 -5.90 -9.86 -3.22
N VAL A 40 -4.93 -9.75 -2.32
CA VAL A 40 -4.15 -8.53 -2.09
C VAL A 40 -2.66 -8.86 -2.09
N PRO A 41 -1.80 -7.91 -2.43
CA PRO A 41 -0.37 -8.10 -2.33
C PRO A 41 0.06 -8.11 -0.86
N ARG A 42 0.96 -9.04 -0.56
CA ARG A 42 1.71 -9.11 0.68
C ARG A 42 3.16 -8.82 0.39
N TYR A 43 3.69 -7.76 0.98
CA TYR A 43 5.04 -7.25 0.79
C TYR A 43 5.93 -7.82 1.88
N PHE A 44 6.91 -8.63 1.48
CA PHE A 44 7.96 -9.10 2.37
C PHE A 44 9.16 -8.17 2.24
N THR A 45 9.56 -7.59 3.36
CA THR A 45 10.65 -6.62 3.40
C THR A 45 11.67 -7.01 4.46
N LYS A 46 12.84 -6.37 4.45
CA LYS A 46 13.84 -6.50 5.51
C LYS A 46 13.35 -6.03 6.89
N LYS A 47 12.28 -5.23 6.93
CA LYS A 47 11.73 -4.61 8.14
C LYS A 47 10.42 -5.25 8.62
N GLY A 48 9.96 -6.29 7.94
CA GLY A 48 8.71 -6.97 8.27
C GLY A 48 7.81 -7.22 7.07
N LEU A 49 6.62 -7.68 7.40
CA LEU A 49 5.56 -8.08 6.51
C LEU A 49 4.48 -6.99 6.46
N TYR A 50 4.09 -6.60 5.25
CA TYR A 50 3.14 -5.53 5.04
C TYR A 50 2.08 -5.91 3.99
N THR A 51 0.98 -5.16 3.96
CA THR A 51 -0.01 -5.20 2.89
C THR A 51 -0.55 -3.80 2.58
N VAL A 52 -1.44 -3.70 1.59
CA VAL A 52 -2.17 -2.48 1.26
C VAL A 52 -3.25 -2.19 2.32
N PRO A 53 -3.66 -0.94 2.52
CA PRO A 53 -4.77 -0.64 3.43
C PRO A 53 -6.08 -1.25 2.92
N LEU A 54 -6.79 -1.98 3.79
CA LEU A 54 -8.05 -2.65 3.47
C LEU A 54 -9.26 -2.05 4.22
N SER A 55 -9.03 -1.16 5.17
CA SER A 55 -10.06 -0.45 5.92
C SER A 55 -9.69 1.02 6.15
N LEU A 56 -10.70 1.84 6.51
CA LEU A 56 -10.44 3.20 6.97
C LEU A 56 -9.71 3.22 8.31
N GLU A 57 -9.94 2.24 9.18
CA GLU A 57 -9.22 2.08 10.44
C GLU A 57 -7.71 1.96 10.21
N ASN A 58 -7.28 1.13 9.24
CA ASN A 58 -5.87 1.05 8.86
C ASN A 58 -5.30 2.39 8.37
N CYS A 59 -6.12 3.20 7.70
CA CYS A 59 -5.71 4.52 7.23
C CYS A 59 -5.62 5.52 8.40
N ASP A 60 -6.58 5.49 9.31
CA ASP A 60 -6.66 6.37 10.49
C ASP A 60 -5.49 6.14 11.44
N GLU A 61 -5.18 4.87 11.75
CA GLU A 61 -4.04 4.48 12.58
C GLU A 61 -2.71 4.93 11.96
N GLY A 62 -2.59 4.78 10.64
CA GLY A 62 -1.32 4.96 9.94
C GLY A 62 -1.06 6.36 9.41
N LEU A 63 -2.07 7.22 9.24
CA LEU A 63 -1.96 8.52 8.53
C LEU A 63 -2.33 9.71 9.42
N GLN A 64 -1.35 10.20 10.19
CA GLN A 64 -1.55 11.30 11.15
C GLN A 64 -2.02 12.64 10.55
N SER A 65 -1.76 12.88 9.25
CA SER A 65 -2.23 14.08 8.56
C SER A 65 -3.72 14.01 8.19
N PHE A 66 -4.34 12.85 8.35
CA PHE A 66 -5.75 12.62 8.08
C PHE A 66 -6.54 12.60 9.40
N GLU A 67 -7.83 12.91 9.31
CA GLU A 67 -8.73 12.96 10.45
C GLU A 67 -10.08 12.32 10.13
N LEU A 68 -10.56 11.44 11.01
CA LEU A 68 -11.83 10.73 10.82
C LEU A 68 -13.02 11.62 11.20
N VAL A 69 -13.48 12.41 10.23
CA VAL A 69 -14.58 13.36 10.43
C VAL A 69 -15.97 12.75 10.29
N GLN A 70 -16.07 11.58 9.67
CA GLN A 70 -17.30 10.77 9.59
C GLN A 70 -16.94 9.28 9.56
N PRO A 71 -17.88 8.35 9.84
CA PRO A 71 -17.60 6.91 9.80
C PRO A 71 -17.00 6.40 8.48
N TRP A 72 -17.15 7.15 7.40
CA TRP A 72 -16.74 6.76 6.06
C TRP A 72 -15.79 7.76 5.38
N HIS A 73 -15.33 8.80 6.08
CA HIS A 73 -14.49 9.85 5.51
C HIS A 73 -13.34 10.24 6.44
N LEU A 74 -12.12 10.02 5.97
CA LEU A 74 -10.90 10.61 6.47
C LEU A 74 -10.55 11.83 5.62
N VAL A 75 -10.30 12.98 6.23
CA VAL A 75 -9.94 14.21 5.50
C VAL A 75 -8.50 14.59 5.77
N ASN A 76 -7.77 14.99 4.74
CA ASN A 76 -6.42 15.51 4.89
C ASN A 76 -6.47 16.94 5.45
N LYS A 77 -6.07 17.09 6.71
CA LYS A 77 -6.08 18.38 7.42
C LYS A 77 -5.24 19.44 6.71
N ALA A 78 -4.17 19.03 6.01
CA ALA A 78 -3.24 19.96 5.35
C ALA A 78 -3.87 20.64 4.13
N LEU A 79 -4.88 19.98 3.53
CA LEU A 79 -5.55 20.43 2.33
C LEU A 79 -6.87 21.14 2.58
N ILE A 80 -7.32 21.26 3.84
CA ILE A 80 -8.50 22.04 4.20
C ILE A 80 -8.22 23.53 3.90
N ALA A 81 -9.09 24.13 3.09
CA ALA A 81 -9.05 25.55 2.77
C ALA A 81 -9.86 26.37 3.78
N LYS A 82 -11.07 25.90 4.08
CA LYS A 82 -12.02 26.61 4.95
C LYS A 82 -13.02 25.63 5.56
N ILE A 83 -13.44 25.92 6.78
CA ILE A 83 -14.58 25.29 7.44
C ILE A 83 -15.64 26.36 7.69
N GLU A 84 -16.86 26.15 7.20
CA GLU A 84 -17.98 27.09 7.34
C GLU A 84 -19.09 26.46 8.20
N SER A 85 -19.66 27.22 9.13
CA SER A 85 -20.81 26.75 9.93
C SER A 85 -22.10 26.81 9.10
N GLU A 86 -22.91 25.77 9.19
CA GLU A 86 -24.24 25.66 8.61
C GLU A 86 -25.28 25.35 9.70
N ASN A 87 -26.57 25.40 9.36
CA ASN A 87 -27.67 25.20 10.32
C ASN A 87 -27.63 23.84 11.05
N TYR A 88 -26.99 22.82 10.45
CA TYR A 88 -26.98 21.44 10.95
C TYR A 88 -25.57 20.85 11.08
N GLY A 89 -24.53 21.67 11.06
CA GLY A 89 -23.16 21.18 11.06
C GLY A 89 -22.16 22.20 10.55
N HIS A 90 -21.09 21.69 9.96
CA HIS A 90 -20.08 22.49 9.27
C HIS A 90 -19.80 21.90 7.89
N MET A 91 -19.26 22.73 7.00
CA MET A 91 -18.84 22.34 5.66
C MET A 91 -17.34 22.54 5.52
N ILE A 92 -16.60 21.46 5.26
CA ILE A 92 -15.18 21.48 4.91
C ILE A 92 -15.07 21.73 3.40
N SER A 93 -14.20 22.65 3.01
CA SER A 93 -13.77 22.85 1.62
C SER A 93 -12.25 22.67 1.50
N PHE A 94 -11.78 22.25 0.32
CA PHE A 94 -10.38 21.91 0.07
C PHE A 94 -9.69 22.92 -0.86
N LYS A 95 -8.36 23.09 -0.71
CA LYS A 95 -7.57 24.11 -1.43
C LYS A 95 -7.50 23.91 -2.94
N SER A 96 -7.54 22.65 -3.39
CA SER A 96 -7.16 22.29 -4.77
C SER A 96 -8.27 21.63 -5.57
N ILE A 97 -9.47 21.48 -5.00
CA ILE A 97 -10.60 20.81 -5.64
C ILE A 97 -11.90 21.45 -5.14
N ASP A 98 -12.88 21.61 -6.04
CA ASP A 98 -14.26 21.97 -5.68
C ASP A 98 -14.98 20.76 -5.05
N LEU A 99 -14.50 20.37 -3.88
CA LEU A 99 -15.05 19.31 -3.05
C LEU A 99 -15.49 19.90 -1.72
N LYS A 100 -16.66 19.48 -1.26
CA LYS A 100 -17.20 19.88 0.02
C LYS A 100 -17.69 18.67 0.80
N ILE A 101 -17.33 18.59 2.08
CA ILE A 101 -17.75 17.53 2.99
C ILE A 101 -18.47 18.16 4.18
N SER A 102 -19.71 17.75 4.40
CA SER A 102 -20.47 18.13 5.59
C SER A 102 -19.98 17.32 6.79
N ILE A 103 -19.86 17.95 7.96
CA ILE A 103 -19.49 17.31 9.23
C ILE A 103 -20.43 17.77 10.33
N SER A 104 -20.63 16.93 11.34
CA SER A 104 -21.44 17.30 12.51
C SER A 104 -20.67 18.23 13.46
N ASN A 105 -21.39 18.96 14.31
CA ASN A 105 -20.78 19.85 15.32
C ASN A 105 -19.80 19.10 16.24
N ALA A 106 -20.17 17.90 16.70
CA ALA A 106 -19.33 17.07 17.56
C ALA A 106 -17.98 16.69 16.90
N LYS A 107 -17.94 16.60 15.57
CA LYS A 107 -16.72 16.28 14.83
C LYS A 107 -15.88 17.51 14.54
N TYR A 108 -16.51 18.66 14.32
CA TYR A 108 -15.79 19.94 14.16
C TYR A 108 -14.90 20.27 15.37
N GLU A 109 -15.39 20.04 16.59
CA GLU A 109 -14.64 20.31 17.83
C GLU A 109 -13.33 19.49 17.94
N ILE A 110 -13.18 18.42 17.16
CA ILE A 110 -12.04 17.50 17.20
C ILE A 110 -11.03 17.81 16.10
N ILE A 111 -11.39 18.58 15.06
CA ILE A 111 -10.47 18.89 13.96
C ILE A 111 -9.41 19.89 14.47
N ASP A 112 -8.28 19.36 14.91
CA ASP A 112 -7.11 20.16 15.25
C ASP A 112 -6.32 20.53 14.00
N LEU A 113 -6.45 21.79 13.56
CA LEU A 113 -5.69 22.34 12.43
C LEU A 113 -4.29 22.85 12.84
N VAL A 114 -3.96 22.87 14.14
CA VAL A 114 -2.80 23.63 14.65
C VAL A 114 -1.47 22.89 14.46
N ASN A 115 -1.44 21.59 14.16
CA ASN A 115 -0.20 20.83 13.99
C ASN A 115 -0.28 19.79 12.86
N THR A 116 -0.60 20.21 11.64
CA THR A 116 -0.65 19.25 10.54
C THR A 116 0.74 18.93 10.01
N THR A 117 1.19 17.68 10.19
CA THR A 117 2.38 17.14 9.53
C THR A 117 2.08 16.86 8.06
N GLU A 118 3.00 17.21 7.16
CA GLU A 118 2.86 16.88 5.73
C GLU A 118 3.08 15.37 5.53
N GLU A 119 2.19 14.73 4.79
CA GLU A 119 2.33 13.31 4.46
C GLU A 119 3.28 13.10 3.29
N THR A 120 4.43 12.47 3.54
CA THR A 120 5.49 12.28 2.53
C THR A 120 5.46 10.90 1.88
N ARG A 121 4.66 9.97 2.42
CA ARG A 121 4.51 8.61 1.90
C ARG A 121 3.69 8.59 0.61
N HIS A 122 3.84 7.50 -0.11
CA HIS A 122 3.12 7.24 -1.35
C HIS A 122 2.23 6.02 -1.18
N VAL A 123 1.16 5.93 -1.95
CA VAL A 123 0.40 4.70 -2.10
C VAL A 123 0.47 4.23 -3.55
N PHE A 124 0.63 2.93 -3.74
CA PHE A 124 0.43 2.32 -5.04
C PHE A 124 -1.09 2.22 -5.30
N ALA A 125 -1.56 2.92 -6.33
CA ALA A 125 -2.98 3.05 -6.61
C ALA A 125 -3.30 2.86 -8.09
N VAL A 126 -4.60 2.71 -8.37
CA VAL A 126 -5.15 2.55 -9.71
C VAL A 126 -6.25 3.58 -9.90
N GLU A 127 -6.14 4.37 -10.95
CA GLU A 127 -7.16 5.35 -11.30
C GLU A 127 -8.46 4.63 -11.68
N VAL A 128 -9.58 5.01 -11.05
CA VAL A 128 -10.86 4.30 -11.22
C VAL A 128 -11.35 4.36 -12.66
N GLU A 129 -11.24 5.53 -13.30
CA GLU A 129 -11.75 5.76 -14.66
C GLU A 129 -10.89 5.08 -15.74
N THR A 130 -9.58 5.32 -15.72
CA THR A 130 -8.68 4.84 -16.80
C THR A 130 -8.09 3.47 -16.52
N ARG A 131 -8.19 2.97 -15.28
CA ARG A 131 -7.53 1.77 -14.77
C ARG A 131 -6.00 1.82 -14.85
N LYS A 132 -5.43 3.03 -14.98
CA LYS A 132 -3.99 3.25 -15.00
C LYS A 132 -3.39 3.06 -13.62
N VAL A 133 -2.31 2.28 -13.56
CA VAL A 133 -1.46 2.08 -12.38
C VAL A 133 -0.61 3.33 -12.16
N VAL A 134 -0.66 3.88 -10.94
CA VAL A 134 0.08 5.08 -10.56
C VAL A 134 0.69 4.95 -9.16
N VAL A 135 1.73 5.74 -8.89
CA VAL A 135 2.24 5.95 -7.53
C VAL A 135 1.75 7.31 -7.09
N LEU A 136 0.76 7.32 -6.18
CA LEU A 136 0.09 8.52 -5.72
C LEU A 136 0.80 9.05 -4.46
N ALA A 137 1.17 10.33 -4.44
CA ALA A 137 1.67 10.96 -3.24
C ALA A 137 0.49 11.27 -2.30
N LEU A 138 0.56 10.82 -1.06
CA LEU A 138 -0.58 10.95 -0.14
C LEU A 138 -0.85 12.40 0.28
N LYS A 139 0.15 13.30 0.21
CA LYS A 139 -0.09 14.74 0.37
C LYS A 139 -1.04 15.35 -0.65
N ASP A 140 -1.26 14.71 -1.80
CA ASP A 140 -2.17 15.20 -2.84
C ASP A 140 -3.60 14.65 -2.65
N VAL A 141 -3.79 13.72 -1.70
CA VAL A 141 -5.08 13.12 -1.36
C VAL A 141 -5.84 14.03 -0.42
N CYS A 142 -7.02 14.47 -0.85
CA CYS A 142 -7.91 15.34 -0.06
C CYS A 142 -8.73 14.51 0.93
N VAL A 143 -9.26 13.37 0.47
CA VAL A 143 -10.19 12.54 1.22
C VAL A 143 -9.87 11.07 0.97
N ILE A 144 -9.96 10.27 2.02
CA ILE A 144 -10.00 8.82 1.93
C ILE A 144 -11.38 8.36 2.37
N GLU A 145 -12.06 7.61 1.51
CA GLU A 145 -13.40 7.09 1.75
C GLU A 145 -13.47 5.59 1.46
N LEU A 146 -14.59 4.93 1.75
CA LEU A 146 -14.77 3.53 1.35
C LEU A 146 -15.43 3.44 -0.02
N PHE A 147 -14.78 2.70 -0.92
CA PHE A 147 -15.28 2.39 -2.25
C PHE A 147 -15.77 0.94 -2.34
N ASP A 148 -16.99 0.77 -2.84
CA ASP A 148 -17.56 -0.55 -3.12
C ASP A 148 -16.93 -1.15 -4.38
N THR A 149 -16.12 -2.20 -4.22
CA THR A 149 -15.55 -2.93 -5.34
C THR A 149 -16.60 -3.80 -6.04
N LYS A 150 -16.34 -4.16 -7.31
CA LYS A 150 -17.22 -5.05 -8.10
C LYS A 150 -17.47 -6.42 -7.46
N ASN A 151 -16.59 -6.85 -6.55
CA ASN A 151 -16.64 -8.16 -5.90
C ASN A 151 -17.37 -8.12 -4.54
N GLY A 152 -17.99 -6.99 -4.19
CA GLY A 152 -18.84 -6.85 -3.00
C GLY A 152 -18.06 -6.69 -1.69
N TYR A 153 -16.80 -6.25 -1.76
CA TYR A 153 -16.03 -5.80 -0.61
C TYR A 153 -15.67 -4.32 -0.76
N ARG A 154 -15.40 -3.65 0.36
CA ARG A 154 -14.99 -2.25 0.39
C ARG A 154 -13.49 -2.13 0.59
N VAL A 155 -12.90 -1.14 -0.06
CA VAL A 155 -11.51 -0.73 0.15
C VAL A 155 -11.46 0.79 0.30
N PRO A 156 -10.44 1.33 1.00
CA PRO A 156 -10.17 2.75 0.95
C PRO A 156 -10.04 3.23 -0.49
N SER A 157 -10.56 4.41 -0.83
CA SER A 157 -10.30 5.11 -2.09
C SER A 157 -9.75 6.49 -1.81
N PHE A 158 -8.83 6.94 -2.65
CA PHE A 158 -8.10 8.17 -2.50
C PHE A 158 -8.65 9.19 -3.49
N LEU A 159 -9.34 10.21 -2.98
CA LEU A 159 -9.88 11.29 -3.78
C LEU A 159 -8.89 12.46 -3.80
N THR A 160 -8.50 12.86 -5.00
CA THR A 160 -7.57 13.96 -5.26
C THR A 160 -8.19 14.97 -6.23
N HIS A 161 -7.51 16.09 -6.46
CA HIS A 161 -7.89 17.04 -7.51
C HIS A 161 -7.82 16.48 -8.94
N LEU A 162 -7.09 15.37 -9.14
CA LEU A 162 -6.93 14.72 -10.45
C LEU A 162 -7.98 13.64 -10.71
N GLY A 163 -8.60 13.11 -9.65
CA GLY A 163 -9.56 12.03 -9.77
C GLY A 163 -9.60 11.11 -8.55
N LEU A 164 -10.28 9.98 -8.75
CA LEU A 164 -10.49 8.94 -7.75
C LEU A 164 -9.59 7.74 -8.03
N TYR A 165 -8.93 7.25 -6.99
CA TYR A 165 -7.99 6.14 -7.06
C TYR A 165 -8.35 5.05 -6.04
N GLU A 166 -8.18 3.79 -6.40
CA GLU A 166 -8.26 2.64 -5.49
C GLU A 166 -6.86 2.06 -5.21
N PRO A 167 -6.61 1.39 -4.07
CA PRO A 167 -5.39 0.66 -3.83
C PRO A 167 -5.19 -0.37 -4.92
N GLY A 168 -3.95 -0.54 -5.38
CA GLY A 168 -3.69 -1.60 -6.35
C GLY A 168 -3.49 -2.95 -5.68
N LEU A 169 -4.27 -3.93 -6.10
CA LEU A 169 -4.46 -5.19 -5.38
C LEU A 169 -3.84 -6.42 -6.07
N THR A 170 -3.26 -6.27 -7.26
CA THR A 170 -2.77 -7.42 -8.05
C THR A 170 -1.26 -7.43 -8.21
N LEU A 171 -0.65 -8.62 -8.32
CA LEU A 171 0.77 -8.75 -8.69
C LEU A 171 1.09 -8.07 -10.01
N ARG A 172 0.19 -8.13 -11.00
CA ARG A 172 0.40 -7.46 -12.28
C ARG A 172 0.65 -5.97 -12.07
N GLN A 173 -0.19 -5.32 -11.27
CA GLN A 173 -0.01 -3.90 -11.02
C GLN A 173 1.20 -3.62 -10.11
N CYS A 174 1.52 -4.52 -9.17
CA CYS A 174 2.78 -4.44 -8.42
C CYS A 174 4.00 -4.48 -9.34
N LYS A 175 3.98 -5.32 -10.39
CA LYS A 175 5.04 -5.38 -11.40
C LYS A 175 5.16 -4.10 -12.22
N ASP A 176 4.02 -3.45 -12.51
CA ASP A 176 4.01 -2.17 -13.23
C ASP A 176 4.65 -1.04 -12.38
N VAL A 177 4.51 -1.08 -11.06
CA VAL A 177 5.12 -0.10 -10.14
C VAL A 177 6.55 -0.46 -9.73
N PHE A 178 6.85 -1.74 -9.57
CA PHE A 178 8.15 -2.27 -9.16
C PHE A 178 8.75 -3.09 -10.31
N PRO A 179 9.17 -2.45 -11.41
CA PRO A 179 9.61 -3.15 -12.62
C PRO A 179 10.90 -3.97 -12.43
N PHE A 180 11.65 -3.72 -11.35
CA PHE A 180 12.82 -4.50 -10.96
C PHE A 180 12.45 -5.88 -10.37
N LEU A 181 11.20 -6.08 -9.94
CA LEU A 181 10.76 -7.38 -9.46
C LEU A 181 10.55 -8.36 -10.62
N THR A 182 11.12 -9.55 -10.46
CA THR A 182 10.99 -10.64 -11.43
C THR A 182 9.96 -11.64 -10.95
N GLN A 183 9.08 -12.07 -11.86
CA GLN A 183 8.14 -13.15 -11.56
C GLN A 183 8.89 -14.49 -11.49
N ILE A 184 8.98 -15.07 -10.30
CA ILE A 184 9.69 -16.33 -10.04
C ILE A 184 8.74 -17.52 -9.87
N ASP A 185 7.47 -17.24 -9.62
CA ASP A 185 6.36 -18.20 -9.62
C ASP A 185 5.06 -17.47 -10.03
N SER A 186 3.98 -18.21 -10.29
CA SER A 186 2.66 -17.68 -10.66
C SER A 186 2.12 -16.65 -9.67
N GLY A 187 2.36 -16.84 -8.38
CA GLY A 187 1.92 -15.95 -7.30
C GLY A 187 3.04 -15.16 -6.61
N VAL A 188 4.26 -15.10 -7.18
CA VAL A 188 5.42 -14.47 -6.52
C VAL A 188 6.25 -13.60 -7.47
N LEU A 189 6.45 -12.35 -7.06
CA LEU A 189 7.41 -11.40 -7.65
C LEU A 189 8.57 -11.20 -6.68
N ALA A 190 9.82 -11.44 -7.09
CA ALA A 190 10.98 -11.31 -6.21
C ALA A 190 12.00 -10.29 -6.72
N ASN A 191 12.63 -9.59 -5.78
CA ASN A 191 13.80 -8.77 -6.04
C ASN A 191 15.02 -9.67 -6.16
N VAL A 192 15.45 -9.93 -7.40
CA VAL A 192 16.55 -10.85 -7.70
C VAL A 192 17.86 -10.38 -7.10
N GLU A 193 18.09 -9.07 -7.02
CA GLU A 193 19.32 -8.49 -6.48
C GLU A 193 19.47 -8.77 -4.97
N ASN A 194 18.37 -9.03 -4.27
CA ASN A 194 18.36 -9.39 -2.86
C ASN A 194 18.40 -10.91 -2.61
N ILE A 195 18.45 -11.75 -3.65
CA ILE A 195 18.53 -13.20 -3.47
C ILE A 195 19.96 -13.60 -3.09
N LYS A 196 20.10 -14.23 -1.92
CA LYS A 196 21.35 -14.80 -1.40
C LYS A 196 21.70 -16.12 -2.07
N GLN A 197 20.73 -17.04 -2.12
CA GLN A 197 20.93 -18.37 -2.69
C GLN A 197 19.58 -19.02 -3.03
N ILE A 198 19.62 -20.01 -3.90
CA ILE A 198 18.50 -20.93 -4.15
C ILE A 198 18.91 -22.32 -3.66
N GLU A 199 18.16 -22.84 -2.71
CA GLU A 199 18.34 -24.20 -2.18
C GLU A 199 17.41 -25.17 -2.89
N ILE A 200 17.96 -26.26 -3.42
CA ILE A 200 17.23 -27.37 -4.01
C ILE A 200 17.08 -28.46 -2.94
N THR A 201 15.83 -28.74 -2.57
CA THR A 201 15.45 -29.78 -1.61
C THR A 201 14.64 -30.88 -2.32
N PRO A 202 14.42 -32.05 -1.69
CA PRO A 202 13.51 -33.07 -2.21
C PRO A 202 12.07 -32.59 -2.41
N TYR A 203 11.63 -31.59 -1.63
CA TYR A 203 10.26 -31.08 -1.61
C TYR A 203 10.03 -29.88 -2.53
N GLY A 204 11.10 -29.25 -3.02
CA GLY A 204 10.99 -28.03 -3.82
C GLY A 204 12.25 -27.19 -3.81
N GLN A 205 12.13 -25.98 -4.34
CA GLN A 205 13.24 -25.03 -4.43
C GLN A 205 12.90 -23.80 -3.58
N VAL A 206 13.80 -23.45 -2.68
CA VAL A 206 13.63 -22.38 -1.70
C VAL A 206 14.59 -21.25 -2.02
N VAL A 207 14.06 -20.03 -2.11
CA VAL A 207 14.81 -18.80 -2.30
C VAL A 207 15.10 -18.20 -0.93
N HIS A 208 16.37 -17.97 -0.65
CA HIS A 208 16.85 -17.29 0.54
C HIS A 208 17.32 -15.89 0.18
N PHE A 209 17.01 -14.89 1.01
CA PHE A 209 17.35 -13.49 0.77
C PHE A 209 18.49 -13.02 1.68
N TYR A 210 19.20 -11.96 1.28
CA TYR A 210 20.18 -11.30 2.14
C TYR A 210 19.48 -10.56 3.29
N ASP A 211 20.11 -10.60 4.48
CA ASP A 211 19.68 -9.87 5.69
C ASP A 211 18.22 -10.12 6.10
N SER A 212 17.72 -11.33 5.87
CA SER A 212 16.33 -11.68 6.14
C SER A 212 16.17 -13.18 6.41
N GLU A 213 15.25 -13.51 7.30
CA GLU A 213 14.81 -14.89 7.56
C GLU A 213 13.66 -15.32 6.64
N TYR A 214 12.99 -14.37 5.98
CA TYR A 214 11.96 -14.69 5.01
C TYR A 214 12.53 -15.48 3.82
N THR A 215 11.76 -16.47 3.40
CA THR A 215 12.05 -17.31 2.23
C THR A 215 10.80 -17.43 1.37
N THR A 216 10.97 -17.85 0.12
CA THR A 216 9.84 -18.15 -0.77
C THR A 216 10.16 -19.31 -1.70
N SER A 217 9.15 -19.89 -2.35
CA SER A 217 9.35 -20.94 -3.35
C SER A 217 9.64 -20.37 -4.72
N ILE A 218 10.38 -21.13 -5.53
CA ILE A 218 10.61 -20.83 -6.95
C ILE A 218 10.26 -22.03 -7.82
N GLY A 219 9.67 -21.77 -8.99
CA GLY A 219 9.37 -22.83 -9.95
C GLY A 219 10.64 -23.44 -10.56
N LYS A 220 10.65 -24.77 -10.80
CA LYS A 220 11.81 -25.52 -11.34
C LYS A 220 12.42 -24.90 -12.59
N THR A 221 11.58 -24.46 -13.52
CA THR A 221 12.01 -23.81 -14.77
C THR A 221 12.63 -22.44 -14.50
N MET A 222 12.11 -21.70 -13.53
CA MET A 222 12.62 -20.38 -13.15
C MET A 222 13.96 -20.49 -12.45
N ALA A 223 14.15 -21.41 -11.50
CA ALA A 223 15.45 -21.57 -10.85
C ALA A 223 16.57 -21.95 -11.85
N LYS A 224 16.26 -22.71 -12.90
CA LYS A 224 17.21 -22.99 -13.97
C LYS A 224 17.68 -21.71 -14.68
N ARG A 225 16.82 -20.68 -14.81
CA ARG A 225 17.17 -19.39 -15.42
C ARG A 225 18.12 -18.56 -14.56
N PHE A 226 18.15 -18.79 -13.26
CA PHE A 226 19.06 -18.10 -12.33
C PHE A 226 20.41 -18.79 -12.15
N ARG A 227 20.65 -19.92 -12.84
CA ARG A 227 21.97 -20.59 -12.85
C ARG A 227 23.03 -19.64 -13.37
N GLY A 228 24.09 -19.46 -12.58
CA GLY A 228 25.20 -18.55 -12.90
C GLY A 228 24.94 -17.09 -12.55
N ILE A 229 23.74 -16.74 -12.08
CA ILE A 229 23.40 -15.42 -11.54
C ILE A 229 23.37 -15.47 -10.01
N VAL A 230 22.76 -16.52 -9.47
CA VAL A 230 22.59 -16.73 -8.02
C VAL A 230 23.22 -18.07 -7.64
N PRO A 231 23.89 -18.18 -6.47
CA PRO A 231 24.37 -19.45 -5.95
C PRO A 231 23.23 -20.47 -5.80
N ILE A 232 23.46 -21.70 -6.28
CA ILE A 232 22.52 -22.82 -6.15
C ILE A 232 23.17 -23.90 -5.29
N ILE A 233 22.47 -24.29 -4.22
CA ILE A 233 22.91 -25.31 -3.27
C ILE A 233 21.97 -26.51 -3.37
N GLU A 234 22.54 -27.72 -3.43
CA GLU A 234 21.77 -28.96 -3.40
C GLU A 234 21.90 -29.61 -2.04
N THR A 235 20.79 -29.71 -1.31
CA THR A 235 20.71 -30.42 -0.04
C THR A 235 20.12 -31.80 -0.32
N ARG A 236 20.91 -32.85 -0.10
CA ARG A 236 20.50 -34.25 -0.31
C ARG A 236 19.72 -34.78 0.87
#